data_AF-A0A5A7Z8M2-F1
#
_entry.id   AF-A0A5A7Z8M2-F1
#
_cell.length_a   1.000
_cell.length_b   1.000
_cell.length_c   1.000
_cell.angle_alpha   90.00
_cell.angle_beta   90.00
_cell.angle_gamma   90.00
#
_symmetry.space_group_name_H-M   'P 1'
#
loop_
_entity.id
_entity.type
_entity.pdbx_description
1 polymer ?
#
loop_
_entity_poly.entity_id
_entity_poly.type
_entity_poly.pdbx_seq_one_letter_code
_entity_poly.pdbx_strand_id
1 'polypeptide(L)' 'MSERNPALTYVMAMEDHIRTIERIGQLLLYLGERDGEITADALTVPARLLLDHSHDLKLHLGDALDALKGAQL' A
#
# COMPACT_ATOMS: atom_id res chain seq x y z
N MET A 1 -14.18 30.74 -3.64
CA MET A 1 -13.19 29.72 -4.07
C MET A 1 -13.37 28.55 -3.12
N SER A 2 -13.79 27.38 -3.60
CA SER A 2 -13.98 26.20 -2.75
C SER A 2 -12.60 25.76 -2.27
N GLU A 3 -12.36 25.82 -0.96
CA GLU A 3 -11.13 25.31 -0.35
C GLU A 3 -11.01 23.81 -0.66
N ARG A 4 -9.84 23.40 -1.14
CA ARG A 4 -9.54 22.01 -1.48
C ARG A 4 -9.78 21.16 -0.23
N ASN A 5 -10.68 20.18 -0.30
CA ASN A 5 -11.04 19.33 0.85
C ASN A 5 -9.76 18.67 1.43
N PRO A 6 -9.36 18.98 2.67
CA PRO A 6 -8.13 18.45 3.26
C PRO A 6 -8.14 16.91 3.39
N ALA A 7 -9.32 16.29 3.49
CA ALA A 7 -9.45 14.83 3.49
C ALA A 7 -8.92 14.19 2.20
N LEU A 8 -9.09 14.86 1.05
CA LEU A 8 -8.59 14.36 -0.24
C LEU A 8 -7.06 14.30 -0.25
N THR A 9 -6.39 15.29 0.33
CA THR A 9 -4.92 15.30 0.46
C THR A 9 -4.42 14.12 1.29
N TYR A 10 -5.08 13.81 2.41
CA TYR A 10 -4.72 12.67 3.24
C TYR A 10 -4.95 11.33 2.52
N VAL A 11 -6.07 11.20 1.81
CA VAL A 11 -6.39 10.00 1.03
C VAL A 11 -5.37 9.77 -0.09
N MET A 12 -4.95 10.83 -0.79
CA MET A 12 -3.88 10.72 -1.79
C MET A 12 -2.54 10.30 -1.18
N ALA A 13 -2.18 10.85 -0.01
CA ALA A 13 -0.96 10.44 0.70
C ALA A 13 -1.00 8.97 1.14
N MET A 14 -2.18 8.44 1.49
CA MET A 14 -2.36 7.03 1.81
C MET A 14 -2.08 6.13 0.60
N GLU A 15 -2.47 6.54 -0.62
CA GLU A 15 -2.17 5.78 -1.84
C GLU A 15 -0.66 5.58 -2.04
N ASP A 16 0.13 6.65 -1.88
CA ASP A 16 1.58 6.62 -2.05
C ASP A 16 2.26 5.76 -0.97
N HIS A 17 1.77 5.81 0.27
CA HIS A 17 2.28 4.95 1.35
C HIS A 17 1.99 3.47 1.06
N ILE A 18 0.80 3.14 0.57
CA ILE A 18 0.43 1.76 0.22
C ILE A 18 1.30 1.22 -0.92
N ARG A 19 1.54 2.04 -1.95
CA ARG A 19 2.46 1.71 -3.05
C ARG A 19 3.89 1.49 -2.57
N THR A 20 4.32 2.23 -1.55
CA THR A 20 5.64 2.06 -0.93
C THR A 20 5.75 0.74 -0.18
N ILE A 21 4.74 0.38 0.61
CA ILE A 21 4.66 -0.91 1.32
C ILE A 21 4.73 -2.09 0.34
N GLU A 22 3.95 -2.04 -0.73
CA GLU A 22 3.94 -3.05 -1.79
C GLU A 22 5.33 -3.21 -2.43
N ARG A 23 6.00 -2.10 -2.77
CA ARG A 23 7.36 -2.13 -3.34
C ARG A 23 8.38 -2.76 -2.39
N ILE A 24 8.29 -2.47 -1.10
CA ILE A 24 9.17 -3.09 -0.10
C ILE A 24 8.94 -4.60 -0.07
N GLY A 25 7.68 -5.06 -0.05
CA GLY A 25 7.35 -6.48 -0.12
C GLY A 25 7.93 -7.17 -1.37
N GLN A 26 7.79 -6.54 -2.53
CA GLN A 26 8.36 -7.06 -3.79
C GLN A 26 9.90 -7.15 -3.75
N LEU A 27 10.57 -6.14 -3.19
CA LEU A 27 12.03 -6.15 -3.06
C LEU A 27 12.50 -7.27 -2.13
N LEU A 28 11.79 -7.52 -1.04
CA LEU A 28 12.13 -8.62 -0.11
C LEU A 28 11.97 -9.99 -0.79
N LEU A 29 10.91 -10.22 -1.57
CA LEU A 29 10.77 -11.45 -2.37
C LEU A 29 11.95 -11.60 -3.35
N TYR A 30 12.23 -10.55 -4.10
CA TYR A 30 13.30 -10.55 -5.07
C TYR A 30 14.67 -10.85 -4.45
N LEU A 31 14.96 -10.26 -3.28
CA LEU A 31 16.19 -10.54 -2.53
C LEU A 31 16.21 -11.98 -2.00
N GLY A 32 15.10 -12.50 -1.47
CA GLY A 32 15.00 -13.89 -1.01
C GLY A 32 15.16 -14.93 -2.12
N GLU A 33 14.75 -14.60 -3.35
CA GLU A 33 14.90 -15.46 -4.53
C GLU A 33 16.32 -15.44 -5.12
N ARG A 34 17.07 -14.33 -4.92
CA ARG A 34 18.34 -14.07 -5.63
C ARG A 34 19.58 -14.12 -4.75
N ASP A 35 19.50 -13.72 -3.49
CA ASP A 35 20.63 -13.66 -2.57
C ASP A 35 20.59 -14.78 -1.54
N GLY A 36 21.52 -15.72 -1.63
CA GLY A 36 21.73 -16.77 -0.62
C GLY A 36 22.36 -16.27 0.69
N GLU A 37 22.62 -14.96 0.83
CA GLU A 37 23.20 -14.35 2.04
C GLU A 37 22.16 -14.15 3.16
N ILE A 38 20.91 -13.90 2.81
CA ILE A 38 19.79 -13.87 3.75
C ILE A 38 18.90 -15.06 3.43
N THR A 39 18.49 -15.81 4.45
CA THR A 39 17.63 -16.98 4.22
C THR A 39 16.34 -16.54 3.53
N ALA A 40 16.00 -17.18 2.41
CA ALA A 40 14.79 -16.88 1.64
C ALA A 40 13.54 -16.86 2.54
N ASP A 41 13.47 -17.75 3.53
CA ASP A 41 12.39 -17.81 4.51
C ASP A 41 12.29 -16.54 5.38
N ALA A 42 13.43 -15.96 5.78
CA ALA A 42 13.46 -14.75 6.59
C ALA A 42 12.94 -13.52 5.83
N LEU A 43 12.99 -13.52 4.50
CA LEU A 43 12.48 -12.44 3.65
C LEU A 43 11.08 -12.71 3.10
N THR A 44 10.76 -13.97 2.80
CA THR A 44 9.50 -14.36 2.17
C THR A 44 8.30 -14.13 3.09
N VAL A 45 8.41 -14.47 4.37
CA VAL A 45 7.33 -14.26 5.35
C VAL A 45 6.98 -12.77 5.52
N PRO A 46 7.93 -11.87 5.85
CA PRO A 46 7.61 -10.45 5.95
C PRO A 46 7.19 -9.84 4.62
N ALA A 47 7.76 -10.29 3.49
CA ALA A 47 7.31 -9.85 2.18
C ALA A 47 5.83 -10.16 1.94
N ARG A 48 5.41 -11.39 2.27
CA ARG A 48 4.01 -11.79 2.12
C ARG A 48 3.08 -10.97 2.99
N LEU A 49 3.46 -10.73 4.25
CA LEU A 49 2.71 -9.86 5.15
C LEU A 49 2.54 -8.46 4.56
N LEU A 50 3.60 -7.83 4.06
CA LEU A 50 3.51 -6.49 3.47
C LEU A 50 2.63 -6.47 2.22
N LEU A 51 2.72 -7.49 1.37
CA LEU A 51 1.90 -7.59 0.17
C LEU A 51 0.42 -7.78 0.50
N ASP A 52 0.09 -8.71 1.40
CA ASP A 52 -1.28 -8.97 1.83
C ASP A 52 -1.89 -7.72 2.49
N HIS A 53 -1.17 -7.06 3.41
CA HIS A 53 -1.65 -5.82 4.03
C HIS A 53 -1.77 -4.67 3.02
N SER A 54 -0.86 -4.57 2.05
CA SER A 54 -0.97 -3.55 1.00
C SER A 54 -2.22 -3.76 0.15
N HIS A 55 -2.61 -5.01 -0.10
CA HIS A 55 -3.84 -5.33 -0.82
C HIS A 55 -5.07 -4.89 -0.03
N ASP A 56 -5.15 -5.26 1.26
CA ASP A 56 -6.25 -4.88 2.13
C ASP A 56 -6.38 -3.34 2.25
N LEU A 57 -5.25 -2.64 2.41
CA LEU A 57 -5.24 -1.18 2.45
C LEU A 57 -5.73 -0.55 1.14
N LYS A 58 -5.43 -1.13 -0.03
CA LYS A 58 -5.95 -0.64 -1.32
C LYS A 58 -7.47 -0.77 -1.39
N LEU A 59 -8.02 -1.88 -0.89
CA LEU A 59 -9.47 -2.09 -0.86
C LEU A 59 -10.15 -1.02 0.00
N HIS A 60 -9.68 -0.83 1.22
CA HIS A 60 -10.22 0.20 2.13
C HIS A 60 -10.03 1.63 1.60
N LEU A 61 -8.92 1.91 0.91
CA LEU A 61 -8.72 3.19 0.25
C LEU A 61 -9.72 3.42 -0.89
N GLY A 62 -10.03 2.37 -1.67
CA GLY A 62 -11.06 2.39 -2.71
C GLY A 62 -12.43 2.75 -2.13
N ASP A 63 -12.83 2.08 -1.04
CA ASP A 63 -14.08 2.37 -0.34
C ASP A 63 -14.16 3.83 0.14
N ALA A 64 -13.07 4.34 0.71
CA ALA A 64 -12.99 5.73 1.19
C ALA A 64 -13.07 6.75 0.03
N LEU A 65 -12.43 6.46 -1.10
CA LEU A 65 -12.49 7.29 -2.31
C LEU A 65 -13.90 7.33 -2.90
N ASP A 66 -14.58 6.20 -2.93
CA ASP A 66 -15.94 6.11 -3.46
C ASP A 66 -16.96 6.77 -2.54
N ALA A 67 -16.80 6.64 -1.22
CA ALA A 67 -17.59 7.40 -0.25
C ALA A 67 -17.40 8.93 -0.40
N LEU A 68 -16.16 9.39 -0.64
CA LEU A 68 -15.89 10.82 -0.88
C LEU A 68 -16.54 11.33 -2.16
N LYS A 69 -16.54 10.55 -3.24
CA LYS A 69 -17.22 10.91 -4.50
C LYS A 69 -18.74 10.94 -4.33
N GLY A 70 -19.30 9.95 -3.62
CA GLY A 70 -20.74 9.87 -3.34
C GLY A 70 -21.25 11.01 -2.47
N ALA A 71 -20.42 11.54 -1.56
CA ALA A 71 -20.74 12.70 -0.72
C ALA A 71 -20.61 14.06 -1.45
N GLN A 72 -20.07 14.08 -2.67
CA GLN A 72 -19.93 15.29 -3.49
C GLN A 72 -21.07 15.49 -4.51
N LEU A 73 -21.98 14.51 -4.64
CA LEU A 73 -23.20 14.57 -5.46
C LEU A 73 -24.41 15.05 -4.64
#